data_AF-A0A8B6E0P0-F1
#
_entry.id   AF-A0A8B6E0P0-F1
#
_cell.length_a   1.000
_cell.length_b   1.000
_cell.length_c   1.000
_cell.angle_alpha   90.00
_cell.angle_beta   90.00
_cell.angle_gamma   90.00
#
_symmetry.space_group_name_H-M   'P 1'
#
loop_
_entity.id
_entity.type
_entity.pdbx_description
1 polymer ?
#
loop_
_entity_poly.entity_id
_entity_poly.type
_entity_poly.pdbx_seq_one_letter_code
_entity_poly.pdbx_strand_id
1 'polypeptide(L)'
;MESLTEEQIGQDIVEALKKFLSKKDIPQPRKVIRTRWGNNPYTRGSYSFLKVGAQAVDVDALSEPLMGSESDKPQVCFAGEATHPTHYSTTHGALLTGLREGKRLTDLYK
;
A
#
# COMPACT_ATOMS: atom_id res chain seq x y z
N MET A 1 9.56 -2.75 14.94
CA MET A 1 10.06 -1.35 14.82
C MET A 1 8.99 -0.30 15.12
N GLU A 2 7.71 -0.48 14.76
CA GLU A 2 6.70 0.57 14.99
C GLU A 2 6.44 0.90 16.46
N SER A 3 6.75 -0.03 17.38
CA SER A 3 6.66 0.15 18.83
C SER A 3 7.91 0.77 19.49
N LEU A 4 9.02 0.86 18.77
CA LEU A 4 10.26 1.45 19.31
C LEU A 4 10.12 2.97 19.42
N THR A 5 11.07 3.65 20.06
CA THR A 5 11.19 5.12 20.00
C THR A 5 12.12 5.55 18.86
N GLU A 6 12.02 6.81 18.45
CA GLU A 6 12.89 7.44 17.46
C GLU A 6 14.35 7.44 17.92
N GLU A 7 14.60 7.61 19.22
CA GLU A 7 15.92 7.56 19.85
C GLU A 7 16.55 6.17 19.75
N GLN A 8 15.80 5.11 20.08
CA GLN A 8 16.25 3.72 19.97
C GLN A 8 16.60 3.38 18.51
N ILE A 9 15.73 3.76 17.57
CA ILE A 9 15.99 3.54 16.14
C ILE A 9 17.26 4.28 15.69
N GLY A 10 17.45 5.52 16.15
CA GLY A 10 18.67 6.28 15.85
C GLY A 10 19.93 5.60 16.36
N GLN A 11 19.90 5.09 17.60
CA GLN A 11 21.01 4.35 18.20
C GLN A 11 21.34 3.08 17.42
N ASP A 12 20.33 2.24 17.15
CA ASP A 12 20.50 0.97 16.43
C ASP A 12 21.08 1.18 15.02
N ILE A 13 20.60 2.22 14.30
CA ILE A 13 21.13 2.58 12.98
C ILE A 13 22.59 3.01 13.07
N VAL A 14 22.96 3.85 14.03
CA VAL A 14 24.34 4.30 14.20
C VAL A 14 25.26 3.14 14.53
N GLU A 15 24.85 2.22 15.41
CA GLU A 15 25.62 1.02 15.72
C GLU A 15 25.83 0.13 14.50
N ALA A 16 24.78 -0.09 13.70
CA ALA A 16 24.88 -0.82 12.45
C ALA A 16 25.86 -0.14 11.48
N LEU A 17 25.74 1.17 11.29
CA LEU A 17 26.65 1.94 10.43
C LEU A 17 28.10 1.87 10.90
N LYS A 18 28.36 1.98 12.21
CA LYS A 18 29.72 1.88 12.77
C LYS A 18 30.35 0.52 12.46
N LYS A 19 29.57 -0.55 12.60
CA LYS A 19 29.98 -1.91 12.29
C LYS A 19 30.25 -2.12 10.80
N PHE A 20 29.31 -1.74 9.93
CA PHE A 20 29.44 -1.96 8.48
C PHE A 20 30.53 -1.10 7.84
N LEU A 21 30.70 0.14 8.29
CA LEU A 21 31.68 1.08 7.74
C LEU A 21 33.05 1.00 8.45
N SER A 22 33.16 0.21 9.52
CA SER A 22 34.36 0.16 10.39
C SER A 22 34.81 1.53 10.91
N LYS A 23 33.87 2.46 11.09
CA LYS A 23 34.10 3.82 11.60
C LYS A 23 33.49 3.96 12.99
N LYS A 24 34.23 4.52 13.95
CA LYS A 24 33.76 4.67 15.35
C LYS A 24 33.12 6.02 15.64
N ASP A 25 33.41 7.02 14.82
CA ASP A 25 33.11 8.44 14.98
C ASP A 25 31.80 8.88 14.31
N ILE A 26 30.91 7.93 13.97
CA ILE A 26 29.59 8.26 13.43
C ILE A 26 28.73 8.90 14.54
N PRO A 27 28.26 10.15 14.36
CA PRO A 27 27.45 10.85 15.35
C PRO A 27 25.99 10.37 15.35
N GLN A 28 25.28 10.69 16.43
CA GLN A 28 23.83 10.43 16.50
C GLN A 28 23.07 11.34 15.51
N PRO A 29 21.99 10.84 14.88
CA PRO A 29 21.17 11.66 14.01
C PRO A 29 20.48 12.77 14.81
N ARG A 30 20.46 13.99 14.25
CA ARG A 30 19.76 15.13 14.86
C ARG A 30 18.24 14.93 14.90
N LYS A 31 17.69 14.21 13.91
CA LYS A 31 16.26 13.93 13.79
C LYS A 31 16.06 12.61 13.08
N VAL A 32 15.18 11.78 13.64
CA VAL A 32 14.71 10.55 13.01
C VAL A 32 13.25 10.77 12.60
N ILE A 33 12.94 10.50 11.34
CA ILE A 33 11.56 10.48 10.81
C ILE A 33 11.30 9.06 10.37
N ARG A 34 10.18 8.49 10.82
CA ARG A 34 9.77 7.14 10.46
C ARG A 34 8.28 7.09 10.15
N THR A 35 7.92 6.15 9.29
CA THR A 35 6.53 5.80 9.01
C THR A 35 6.07 4.68 9.93
N ARG A 36 4.77 4.64 10.23
CA ARG A 36 4.10 3.55 10.97
C ARG A 36 2.90 3.09 10.15
N TRP A 37 3.17 2.57 8.94
CA TRP A 37 2.14 2.24 7.96
C TRP A 37 1.16 1.19 8.48
N GLY A 38 1.63 0.22 9.27
CA GLY A 38 0.80 -0.85 9.84
C GLY A 38 -0.19 -0.33 10.88
N ASN A 39 0.25 0.57 11.76
CA ASN A 39 -0.60 1.16 12.79
C ASN A 39 -1.39 2.41 12.33
N ASN A 40 -1.13 2.94 11.14
CA ASN A 40 -1.87 4.07 10.62
C ASN A 40 -3.32 3.65 10.30
N PRO A 41 -4.35 4.32 10.86
CA PRO A 41 -5.74 3.89 10.74
C PRO A 41 -6.29 3.98 9.31
N TYR A 42 -5.68 4.79 8.44
CA TYR A 42 -6.12 5.03 7.06
C TYR A 42 -5.44 4.10 6.05
N THR A 43 -4.31 3.49 6.39
CA THR A 43 -3.57 2.60 5.48
C THR A 43 -3.48 1.16 5.97
N ARG A 44 -3.35 0.94 7.28
CA ARG A 44 -3.31 -0.39 7.92
C ARG A 44 -2.28 -1.37 7.35
N GLY A 45 -1.26 -0.84 6.68
CA GLY A 45 -0.31 -1.58 5.85
C GLY A 45 0.36 -0.64 4.87
N SER A 46 1.36 -1.16 4.16
CA SER A 46 2.07 -0.41 3.12
C SER A 46 1.42 -0.57 1.75
N TYR A 47 1.22 -1.81 1.31
CA TYR A 47 0.66 -2.18 0.01
C TYR A 47 0.23 -3.64 0.04
N SER A 48 -0.62 -4.03 -0.89
CA SER A 48 -1.05 -5.41 -1.10
C SER A 48 0.12 -6.32 -1.48
N PHE A 49 -0.05 -7.61 -1.25
CA PHE A 49 0.81 -8.66 -1.79
C PHE A 49 0.00 -9.95 -1.90
N LEU A 50 0.35 -10.84 -2.83
CA LEU A 50 -0.26 -12.16 -2.91
C LEU A 50 0.31 -13.04 -1.80
N LYS A 51 -0.51 -13.29 -0.77
CA LYS A 51 -0.19 -14.21 0.31
C LYS A 51 -0.07 -15.65 -0.23
N VAL A 52 0.73 -16.48 0.43
CA VAL A 52 0.74 -17.93 0.18
C VAL A 52 -0.68 -18.48 0.21
N GLY A 53 -1.08 -19.14 -0.87
CA GLY A 53 -2.43 -19.68 -1.07
C GLY A 53 -3.41 -18.76 -1.81
N ALA A 54 -3.10 -17.46 -1.95
CA ALA A 54 -3.86 -16.54 -2.78
C ALA A 54 -3.49 -16.72 -4.27
N GLN A 55 -4.41 -16.35 -5.14
CA GLN A 55 -4.31 -16.47 -6.60
C GLN A 55 -4.62 -15.13 -7.27
N ALA A 56 -4.26 -14.99 -8.55
CA ALA A 56 -4.56 -13.78 -9.32
C ALA A 56 -6.08 -13.48 -9.37
N VAL A 57 -6.92 -14.54 -9.35
CA VAL A 57 -8.38 -14.40 -9.31
C VAL A 57 -8.88 -13.68 -8.05
N ASP A 58 -8.13 -13.71 -6.93
CA ASP A 58 -8.49 -12.97 -5.73
C ASP A 58 -8.37 -11.45 -5.96
N VAL A 59 -7.40 -11.02 -6.78
CA VAL A 59 -7.23 -9.62 -7.18
C VAL A 59 -8.32 -9.20 -8.16
N ASP A 60 -8.68 -10.09 -9.09
CA ASP A 60 -9.80 -9.86 -10.01
C ASP A 60 -11.10 -9.67 -9.22
N ALA A 61 -11.36 -10.54 -8.23
CA ALA A 61 -12.52 -10.43 -7.36
C ALA A 61 -12.58 -9.08 -6.60
N LEU A 62 -11.43 -8.53 -6.18
CA LEU A 62 -11.37 -7.19 -5.57
C LEU A 62 -11.72 -6.05 -6.54
N SER A 63 -11.62 -6.28 -7.84
CA SER A 63 -11.93 -5.29 -8.89
C SER A 63 -13.40 -5.33 -9.35
N GLU A 64 -14.13 -6.39 -9.00
CA GLU A 64 -15.52 -6.57 -9.38
C GLU A 64 -16.43 -5.58 -8.64
N PRO A 65 -17.33 -4.89 -9.35
CA PRO A 65 -18.23 -3.93 -8.72
C PRO A 65 -19.35 -4.65 -7.95
N LEU A 66 -19.93 -3.98 -6.94
CA LEU A 66 -21.17 -4.44 -6.32
C LEU A 66 -22.36 -3.91 -7.11
N MET A 67 -23.20 -4.82 -7.58
CA MET A 67 -24.43 -4.53 -8.30
C MET A 67 -25.53 -4.03 -7.36
N GLY A 68 -26.38 -3.12 -7.83
CA GLY A 68 -27.57 -2.70 -7.10
C GLY A 68 -28.62 -3.81 -7.04
N SER A 69 -29.40 -3.86 -5.97
CA SER A 69 -30.45 -4.89 -5.78
C SER A 69 -31.61 -4.76 -6.77
N GLU A 70 -31.84 -3.56 -7.31
CA GLU A 70 -32.99 -3.23 -8.17
C GLU A 70 -32.57 -2.72 -9.55
N SER A 71 -31.28 -2.83 -9.90
CA SER A 71 -30.78 -2.36 -11.21
C SER A 71 -29.63 -3.23 -11.71
N ASP A 72 -29.57 -3.43 -13.02
CA ASP A 72 -28.42 -4.07 -13.69
C ASP A 72 -27.17 -3.16 -13.76
N LYS A 73 -27.11 -2.12 -12.91
CA LYS A 73 -26.00 -1.17 -12.82
C LYS A 73 -25.19 -1.38 -11.54
N PRO A 74 -23.86 -1.20 -11.59
CA PRO A 74 -23.03 -1.20 -10.40
C PRO A 74 -23.33 0.01 -9.52
N GLN A 75 -23.52 -0.25 -8.23
CA GLN A 75 -23.74 0.76 -7.19
C GLN A 75 -22.43 1.13 -6.48
N VAL A 76 -21.51 0.18 -6.35
CA VAL A 76 -20.18 0.41 -5.77
C VAL A 76 -19.12 -0.13 -6.73
N CYS A 77 -18.14 0.71 -7.05
CA CYS A 77 -17.00 0.37 -7.89
C CYS A 77 -15.71 0.44 -7.05
N PHE A 78 -14.76 -0.45 -7.33
CA PHE A 78 -13.48 -0.51 -6.60
C PHE A 78 -12.31 -0.17 -7.50
N ALA A 79 -11.48 0.76 -7.04
CA ALA A 79 -10.22 1.14 -7.63
C ALA A 79 -9.13 1.17 -6.55
N GLY A 80 -7.88 1.36 -6.97
CA GLY A 80 -6.72 1.34 -6.09
C GLY A 80 -5.71 0.27 -6.48
N GLU A 81 -4.54 0.30 -5.86
CA GLU A 81 -3.41 -0.57 -6.20
C GLU A 81 -3.78 -2.06 -6.09
N ALA A 82 -4.55 -2.43 -5.07
CA ALA A 82 -4.91 -3.83 -4.80
C ALA A 82 -5.92 -4.43 -5.79
N THR A 83 -6.38 -3.65 -6.77
CA THR A 83 -7.40 -4.08 -7.76
C THR A 83 -6.84 -4.21 -9.17
N HIS A 84 -5.51 -4.10 -9.34
CA HIS A 84 -4.86 -4.28 -10.64
C HIS A 84 -4.28 -5.70 -10.75
N PRO A 85 -4.63 -6.50 -11.78
CA PRO A 85 -4.24 -7.92 -11.87
C PRO A 85 -2.72 -8.16 -11.87
N THR A 86 -1.96 -7.29 -12.56
CA THR A 86 -0.50 -7.46 -12.72
C THR A 86 0.37 -6.35 -12.13
N HIS A 87 -0.21 -5.20 -11.75
CA HIS A 87 0.51 -4.03 -11.25
C HIS A 87 0.05 -3.61 -9.85
N TYR A 88 -0.44 -4.58 -9.06
CA TYR A 88 -0.71 -4.35 -7.65
C TYR A 88 0.57 -3.94 -6.89
N SER A 89 0.40 -3.28 -5.75
CA SER A 89 1.45 -2.65 -4.94
C SER A 89 2.13 -1.42 -5.57
N THR A 90 1.63 -0.91 -6.71
CA THR A 90 2.26 0.22 -7.42
C THR A 90 1.36 1.43 -7.59
N THR A 91 1.97 2.61 -7.68
CA THR A 91 1.25 3.87 -7.94
C THR A 91 0.62 3.90 -9.33
N HIS A 92 1.30 3.39 -10.37
CA HIS A 92 0.74 3.36 -11.71
C HIS A 92 -0.41 2.36 -11.81
N GLY A 93 -0.36 1.23 -11.09
CA GLY A 93 -1.47 0.31 -10.96
C GLY A 93 -2.72 0.99 -10.38
N ALA A 94 -2.55 1.76 -9.30
CA ALA A 94 -3.64 2.55 -8.71
C ALA A 94 -4.22 3.60 -9.69
N LEU A 95 -3.36 4.27 -10.46
CA LEU A 95 -3.79 5.22 -11.49
C LEU A 95 -4.64 4.52 -12.56
N LEU A 96 -4.15 3.40 -13.09
CA LEU A 96 -4.81 2.66 -14.17
C LEU A 96 -6.18 2.10 -13.72
N THR A 97 -6.29 1.61 -12.49
CA THR A 97 -7.58 1.13 -11.96
C THR A 97 -8.55 2.29 -11.69
N GLY A 98 -8.06 3.47 -11.30
CA GLY A 98 -8.87 4.69 -11.24
C GLY A 98 -9.44 5.08 -12.60
N LEU A 99 -8.63 5.05 -13.66
CA LEU A 99 -9.09 5.31 -15.03
C LEU A 99 -10.10 4.26 -15.52
N ARG A 100 -9.89 2.98 -15.17
CA ARG A 100 -10.80 1.88 -15.48
C ARG A 100 -12.20 2.13 -14.90
N GLU A 101 -12.30 2.42 -13.60
CA GLU A 101 -13.60 2.67 -12.96
C GLU A 101 -14.23 3.99 -13.42
N GLY A 102 -13.42 5.04 -13.66
CA GLY A 102 -13.91 6.29 -14.22
C GLY A 102 -14.56 6.11 -15.59
N LYS A 103 -13.95 5.28 -16.46
CA LYS A 103 -14.52 4.92 -17.76
C LYS A 103 -15.80 4.09 -17.59
N ARG A 104 -15.80 3.08 -16.70
CA ARG A 104 -16.98 2.26 -16.38
C ARG A 104 -18.19 3.13 -16.02
N LEU A 105 -18.01 4.07 -15.09
CA LEU A 105 -19.08 4.98 -14.67
C LEU A 105 -19.55 5.87 -15.81
N THR A 106 -18.61 6.43 -16.60
CA THR A 106 -18.94 7.27 -17.75
C THR A 106 -19.77 6.53 -18.80
N ASP A 107 -19.48 5.25 -19.05
CA ASP A 107 -20.21 4.46 -20.04
C ASP A 107 -21.59 3.99 -19.55
N LEU A 108 -21.81 3.88 -18.23
CA LEU A 108 -23.08 3.44 -17.63
C LEU A 108 -24.12 4.56 -17.40
N TYR A 109 -23.66 5.80 -17.25
CA TYR A 109 -24.48 6.97 -16.90
C TYR A 109 -24.47 8.07 -17.97
N LYS A 110 -24.06 7.73 -19.19
CA LYS A 110 -24.33 8.54 -20.38
C LYS A 110 -25.82 8.57 -20.72
#